data_AF-A0A959W840-F1
#
_entry.id   AF-A0A959W840-F1
#
_cell.length_a   1.000
_cell.length_b   1.000
_cell.length_c   1.000
_cell.angle_alpha   90.00
_cell.angle_beta   90.00
_cell.angle_gamma   90.00
#
_symmetry.space_group_name_H-M   'P 1'
#
loop_
_entity.id
_entity.type
_entity.pdbx_description
1 polymer ?
#
loop_
_entity_poly.entity_id
_entity_poly.type
_entity_poly.pdbx_seq_one_letter_code
_entity_poly.pdbx_strand_id
1 'polypeptide(L)' 'MIEREQVLHVARLSRLRLSDEEVDTLTGELSSVLDHVDKLAEVDIEGVEPT' A
#
# COMPACT_ATOMS: atom_id res chain seq x y z
N MET A 1 -6.47 -3.83 5.46
CA MET A 1 -6.95 -4.39 4.18
C MET A 1 -7.23 -3.25 3.22
N ILE A 2 -6.56 -3.24 2.07
CA ILE A 2 -6.74 -2.22 1.03
C ILE A 2 -7.85 -2.65 0.06
N GLU A 3 -8.63 -1.70 -0.43
CA GLU A 3 -9.71 -1.95 -1.38
C GLU A 3 -9.25 -1.86 -2.84
N ARG A 4 -9.96 -2.54 -3.72
CA ARG A 4 -9.70 -2.55 -5.18
C ARG A 4 -9.58 -1.15 -5.77
N GLU A 5 -10.44 -0.23 -5.32
CA GLU A 5 -10.45 1.15 -5.78
C GLU A 5 -9.16 1.91 -5.40
N GLN A 6 -8.58 1.61 -4.25
CA GLN A 6 -7.31 2.20 -3.82
C GLN A 6 -6.15 1.70 -4.67
N VAL A 7 -6.12 0.40 -5.02
CA VAL A 7 -5.11 -0.15 -5.95
C VAL A 7 -5.21 0.52 -7.32
N LEU A 8 -6.42 0.69 -7.85
CA LEU A 8 -6.65 1.42 -9.11
C LEU A 8 -6.25 2.89 -9.02
N HIS A 9 -6.46 3.54 -7.86
CA HIS A 9 -6.04 4.91 -7.63
C HIS A 9 -4.51 5.04 -7.68
N VAL A 10 -3.79 4.18 -6.96
CA VAL A 10 -2.31 4.16 -6.96
C VAL A 10 -1.78 3.83 -8.35
N ALA A 11 -2.37 2.85 -9.04
CA ALA A 11 -1.99 2.49 -10.40
C ALA A 11 -2.11 3.69 -11.37
N ARG A 12 -3.18 4.49 -11.26
CA ARG A 12 -3.33 5.73 -12.04
C ARG A 12 -2.25 6.76 -11.72
N LEU A 13 -1.92 6.97 -10.45
CA LEU A 13 -0.85 7.89 -10.04
C LEU A 13 0.51 7.47 -10.60
N SER A 14 0.77 6.16 -10.60
CA SER A 14 2.00 5.54 -11.09
C SER A 14 2.01 5.29 -12.61
N ARG A 15 0.94 5.68 -13.32
CA ARG A 15 0.74 5.45 -14.77
C ARG A 15 0.86 3.97 -15.18
N LEU A 16 0.47 3.07 -14.29
CA LEU A 16 0.43 1.62 -14.55
C LEU A 16 -0.93 1.25 -15.15
N ARG A 17 -0.91 0.43 -16.21
CA ARG A 17 -2.11 -0.28 -16.67
C ARG A 17 -2.09 -1.66 -16.05
N LEU A 18 -3.18 -2.01 -15.37
CA LEU A 18 -3.39 -3.30 -14.74
C LEU A 18 -4.65 -3.93 -15.32
N SER A 19 -4.61 -5.22 -15.55
CA SER A 19 -5.77 -6.06 -15.83
C SER A 19 -6.56 -6.34 -14.54
N ASP A 20 -7.79 -6.83 -14.66
CA ASP A 20 -8.62 -7.08 -13.50
C ASP A 20 -8.04 -8.16 -12.57
N GLU A 21 -7.37 -9.18 -13.13
CA GLU A 21 -6.68 -10.24 -12.38
C GLU A 21 -5.45 -9.73 -11.62
N GLU A 22 -4.68 -8.83 -12.24
CA GLU A 22 -3.53 -8.18 -11.59
C GLU A 22 -3.97 -7.29 -10.43
N VAL A 23 -5.10 -6.58 -10.58
CA VAL A 23 -5.65 -5.74 -9.51
C VAL A 23 -6.03 -6.59 -8.29
N ASP A 24 -6.68 -7.74 -8.50
CA ASP A 24 -7.10 -8.60 -7.38
C ASP A 24 -5.89 -9.23 -6.68
N THR A 25 -4.87 -9.63 -7.45
CA THR A 25 -3.59 -10.14 -6.91
C THR A 25 -2.88 -9.06 -6.07
N LEU A 26 -2.70 -7.87 -6.65
CA LEU A 26 -2.01 -6.75 -6.00
C LEU A 26 -2.75 -6.24 -4.77
N THR A 27 -4.08 -6.36 -4.72
CA THR A 27 -4.88 -6.01 -3.53
C THR A 27 -4.48 -6.87 -2.33
N GLY A 28 -4.29 -8.18 -2.54
CA GLY A 28 -3.83 -9.09 -1.48
C GLY A 28 -2.38 -8.82 -1.08
N GLU A 29 -1.48 -8.66 -2.05
CA GLU A 29 -0.06 -8.40 -1.79
C GLU A 29 0.16 -7.07 -1.06
N LEU A 30 -0.48 -5.98 -1.52
CA LEU A 30 -0.38 -4.68 -0.88
C LEU A 30 -0.96 -4.68 0.53
N SER A 31 -2.05 -5.42 0.78
CA SER A 31 -2.56 -5.60 2.14
C SER A 31 -1.50 -6.21 3.05
N SER A 32 -0.82 -7.27 2.60
CA SER A 32 0.24 -7.90 3.40
C SER A 32 1.44 -6.99 3.65
N VAL A 33 1.80 -6.15 2.67
CA VAL A 33 2.89 -5.18 2.84
C VAL A 33 2.52 -4.11 3.86
N LEU A 34 1.31 -3.56 3.77
CA LEU A 34 0.81 -2.55 4.72
C LEU A 34 0.72 -3.13 6.13
N ASP A 35 0.21 -4.36 6.29
CA ASP A 35 0.17 -5.03 7.60
C ASP A 35 1.58 -5.23 8.20
N HIS A 36 2.61 -5.37 7.35
CA HIS A 36 4.00 -5.41 7.82
C HIS A 36 4.51 -4.03 8.23
N VAL A 37 4.19 -2.98 7.47
CA VAL A 37 4.56 -1.60 7.75
C VAL A 37 3.87 -1.07 9.00
N ASP A 38 2.64 -1.50 9.30
CA ASP A 38 1.93 -1.13 10.52
C ASP A 38 2.72 -1.49 11.79
N LYS A 39 3.57 -2.53 11.75
CA LYS A 39 4.47 -2.87 12.87
C LYS A 39 5.54 -1.80 13.12
N LEU A 40 5.90 -1.04 12.09
CA LEU A 40 6.85 0.08 12.22
C LEU A 40 6.18 1.30 12.86
N ALA A 41 4.85 1.42 12.79
CA ALA A 41 4.10 2.50 13.42
C ALA A 41 4.05 2.37 14.95
N GLU A 42 4.43 1.21 15.51
CA GLU A 42 4.56 1.01 16.96
C GLU A 42 5.81 1.66 17.55
N VAL A 43 6.74 2.13 16.71
CA VAL A 43 7.97 2.77 17.15
C VAL A 43 7.71 4.25 17.43
N ASP A 44 8.05 4.69 18.63
CA ASP A 44 8.00 6.10 19.01
C ASP A 44 9.03 6.91 18.20
N ILE A 45 8.54 7.91 17.47
CA ILE A 45 9.32 8.82 16.64
C ILE A 45 9.20 10.27 17.14
N GLU A 46 8.70 10.49 18.36
CA GLU A 46 8.58 11.83 18.94
C GLU A 46 9.96 12.52 19.02
N GLY A 47 10.06 13.71 18.40
CA GLY A 47 11.29 14.50 18.38
C GLY A 47 12.34 14.06 17.35
N VAL A 48 12.05 13.07 16.49
CA VAL A 48 12.96 12.66 15.41
C VAL A 48 12.62 13.43 14.13
N GLU A 49 13.61 14.12 13.54
CA GLU A 49 13.44 14.81 12.25
C GLU A 49 13.39 13.80 11.09
N PRO A 50 12.47 13.96 10.11
CA PRO A 50 12.46 13.15 8.89
C PRO A 50 13.74 13.37 8.08
N THR A 51 14.37 12.27 7.64
CA THR A 51 15.55 12.28 6.77
C THR A 51 15.19 12.10 5.31
#